data_AF-B0DIR4-F1
#
_entry.id   AF-B0DIR4-F1
#
_cell.length_a   1.000
_cell.length_b   1.000
_cell.length_c   1.000
_cell.angle_alpha   90.00
_cell.angle_beta   90.00
_cell.angle_gamma   90.00
#
_symmetry.space_group_name_H-M   'P 1'
#
loop_
_entity.id
_entity.type
_entity.pdbx_description
1 polymer ?
#
loop_
_entity_poly.entity_id
_entity_poly.type
_entity_poly.pdbx_seq_one_letter_code
_entity_poly.pdbx_strand_id
1 'polypeptide(L)'
;MTAHRAQGQTLSAVIVDLQSCRGSEALYVMLSHVTSIKGLLILRSFSRNKITCNVSEDLRVENKRLREIVLETTVWCSTNVIETQAAIDNLATQQDPVSRCTTRDLKRHASRTNHIDAPLSE
;
A
#
# COMPACT_ATOMS: atom_id res chain seq x y z
N MET A 1 -1.15 7.52 22.06
CA MET A 1 0.04 6.72 21.73
C MET A 1 0.54 7.14 20.36
N THR A 2 1.84 7.38 20.17
CA THR A 2 2.40 7.74 18.85
C THR A 2 2.61 6.47 18.02
N ALA A 3 2.62 6.57 16.69
CA ALA A 3 2.88 5.43 15.80
C ALA A 3 4.19 4.70 16.18
N HIS A 4 5.24 5.45 16.52
CA HIS A 4 6.51 4.92 17.00
C HIS A 4 6.37 4.10 18.30
N ARG A 5 5.51 4.50 19.23
CA ARG A 5 5.30 3.77 20.50
C ARG A 5 4.38 2.56 20.33
N ALA A 6 3.57 2.54 19.26
CA ALA A 6 2.67 1.44 18.93
C ALA A 6 3.37 0.28 18.20
N GLN A 7 4.59 0.48 17.71
CA GLN A 7 5.32 -0.50 16.91
C GLN A 7 5.52 -1.82 17.69
N GLY A 8 5.20 -2.94 17.05
CA GLY A 8 5.30 -4.28 17.64
C GLY A 8 4.14 -4.69 18.55
N GLN A 9 3.10 -3.86 18.70
CA GLN A 9 1.91 -4.21 19.49
C GLN A 9 0.74 -4.62 18.60
N THR A 10 -0.08 -5.55 19.08
CA THR A 10 -1.36 -5.90 18.46
C THR A 10 -2.48 -5.30 19.30
N LEU A 11 -3.33 -4.48 18.69
CA LEU A 11 -4.38 -3.74 19.38
C LEU A 11 -5.76 -4.22 18.91
N SER A 12 -6.64 -4.52 19.85
CA SER A 12 -8.01 -4.97 19.57
C SER A 12 -8.90 -3.82 19.08
N ALA A 13 -8.67 -2.60 19.58
CA ALA A 13 -9.36 -1.39 19.16
C ALA A 13 -8.40 -0.20 19.12
N VAL A 14 -8.48 0.62 18.08
CA VAL A 14 -7.61 1.78 17.84
C VAL A 14 -8.40 2.93 17.25
N ILE A 15 -8.14 4.13 17.79
CA ILE A 15 -8.60 5.39 17.25
C ILE A 15 -7.43 6.07 16.54
N VAL A 16 -7.58 6.38 15.25
CA VAL A 16 -6.49 6.86 14.39
C VAL A 16 -6.87 8.19 13.72
N ASP A 17 -5.91 9.12 13.66
CA ASP A 17 -6.03 10.36 12.89
C ASP A 17 -5.15 10.30 11.62
N LEU A 18 -5.75 9.86 10.52
CA LEU A 18 -5.05 9.65 9.25
C LEU A 18 -4.70 10.96 8.53
N GLN A 19 -5.43 12.04 8.79
CA GLN A 19 -5.24 13.32 8.09
C GLN A 19 -3.96 14.03 8.55
N SER A 20 -3.64 13.90 9.84
CA SER A 20 -2.47 14.52 10.47
C SER A 20 -1.15 13.77 10.18
N CYS A 21 -1.23 12.55 9.64
CA CYS A 21 -0.06 11.75 9.28
C CYS A 21 0.74 12.37 8.12
N ARG A 22 2.06 12.20 8.17
CA ARG A 22 3.00 12.52 7.11
C ARG A 22 3.51 11.22 6.49
N GLY A 23 3.39 11.10 5.18
CA GLY A 23 3.77 9.89 4.44
C GLY A 23 2.79 8.72 4.64
N SER A 24 2.96 7.69 3.81
CA SER A 24 2.16 6.46 3.82
C SER A 24 2.63 5.44 4.87
N GLU A 25 3.89 5.52 5.29
CA GLU A 25 4.52 4.57 6.22
C GLU A 25 3.91 4.60 7.62
N ALA A 26 3.80 5.79 8.22
CA ALA A 26 3.22 5.94 9.54
C ALA A 26 1.77 5.45 9.58
N LEU A 27 1.03 5.68 8.50
CA LEU A 27 -0.35 5.24 8.34
C LEU A 27 -0.42 3.71 8.22
N TYR A 28 0.48 3.09 7.45
CA TYR A 28 0.61 1.64 7.36
C TYR A 28 0.89 1.02 8.73
N VAL A 29 1.87 1.55 9.48
CA VAL A 29 2.22 1.08 10.82
C VAL A 29 0.98 1.12 11.72
N MET A 30 0.33 2.28 11.84
CA MET A 30 -0.85 2.44 12.71
C MET A 30 -1.98 1.48 12.37
N LEU A 31 -2.24 1.24 11.08
CA LEU A 31 -3.31 0.35 10.64
C LEU A 31 -2.94 -1.13 10.75
N SER A 32 -1.66 -1.48 10.59
CA SER A 32 -1.18 -2.88 10.68
C SER A 32 -1.34 -3.49 12.07
N HIS A 33 -1.47 -2.66 13.11
CA HIS A 33 -1.66 -3.10 14.48
C HIS A 33 -3.09 -3.55 14.80
N VAL A 34 -4.06 -3.20 13.94
CA VAL A 34 -5.47 -3.52 14.18
C VAL A 34 -5.82 -4.88 13.57
N THR A 35 -6.42 -5.75 14.35
CA THR A 35 -6.78 -7.12 13.91
C THR A 35 -8.08 -7.17 13.09
N SER A 36 -8.95 -6.18 13.23
CA SER A 36 -10.23 -6.13 12.51
C SER A 36 -10.70 -4.70 12.25
N ILE A 37 -11.38 -4.49 11.13
CA ILE A 37 -11.95 -3.18 10.76
C ILE A 37 -12.96 -2.68 11.81
N LYS A 38 -13.66 -3.59 12.51
CA LYS A 38 -14.59 -3.23 13.59
C LYS A 38 -13.90 -2.57 14.78
N GLY A 39 -12.62 -2.88 15.00
CA GLY A 39 -11.79 -2.25 16.02
C GLY A 39 -11.16 -0.93 15.58
N LEU A 40 -11.36 -0.49 14.34
CA LEU A 40 -10.76 0.73 13.80
C LEU A 40 -11.77 1.88 13.80
N LEU A 41 -11.42 2.99 14.46
CA LEU A 41 -12.16 4.23 14.39
C LEU A 41 -11.28 5.36 13.85
N ILE A 42 -11.75 6.02 12.80
CA ILE A 42 -11.05 7.13 12.15
C ILE A 42 -11.62 8.43 12.68
N LEU A 43 -10.77 9.27 13.29
CA LEU A 43 -11.18 10.51 13.97
C LEU A 43 -11.84 11.53 13.05
N ARG A 44 -11.36 11.64 11.81
CA ARG A 44 -11.84 12.62 10.83
C ARG A 44 -11.66 12.12 9.41
N SER A 45 -12.44 12.68 8.48
CA SER A 45 -12.26 12.48 7.04
C SER A 45 -10.83 12.84 6.62
N PHE A 46 -10.25 12.04 5.73
CA PHE A 46 -8.89 12.22 5.22
C PHE A 46 -8.89 12.24 3.69
N SER A 47 -7.92 12.92 3.09
CA SER A 47 -7.80 12.93 1.62
C SER A 47 -7.26 11.60 1.10
N ARG A 48 -7.74 11.15 -0.06
CA ARG A 48 -7.23 9.93 -0.72
C ARG A 48 -5.71 9.95 -0.93
N ASN A 49 -5.15 11.15 -1.18
CA ASN A 49 -3.72 11.35 -1.37
C ASN A 49 -2.87 10.90 -0.16
N LYS A 50 -3.45 10.83 1.04
CA LYS A 50 -2.75 10.33 2.24
C LYS A 50 -2.46 8.84 2.17
N ILE A 51 -3.32 8.06 1.53
CA ILE A 51 -3.16 6.60 1.41
C ILE A 51 -2.55 6.18 0.07
N THR A 52 -2.62 7.04 -0.95
CA THR A 52 -2.04 6.77 -2.27
C THR A 52 -0.70 7.46 -2.51
N CYS A 53 -0.11 8.10 -1.48
CA CYS A 53 1.21 8.69 -1.62
C CYS A 53 2.29 7.62 -1.70
N ASN A 54 3.34 7.91 -2.46
CA ASN A 54 4.49 7.03 -2.57
C ASN A 54 5.13 6.83 -1.19
N VAL A 55 5.59 5.61 -0.94
CA VAL A 55 6.54 5.31 0.13
C VAL A 55 7.84 6.08 -0.10
N SER A 56 8.64 6.29 0.95
CA SER A 56 9.92 7.00 0.84
C SER A 56 10.81 6.40 -0.24
N GLU A 57 11.63 7.26 -0.85
CA GLU A 57 12.55 6.82 -1.90
C GLU A 57 13.57 5.81 -1.36
N ASP A 58 14.05 6.01 -0.14
CA ASP A 58 14.95 5.08 0.54
C ASP A 58 14.34 3.67 0.62
N LEU A 59 13.06 3.55 1.01
CA LEU A 59 12.37 2.26 1.04
C LEU A 59 12.14 1.68 -0.36
N ARG A 60 11.94 2.50 -1.39
CA ARG A 60 11.80 2.01 -2.77
C ARG A 60 13.11 1.43 -3.29
N VAL A 61 14.21 2.17 -3.09
CA VAL A 61 15.56 1.74 -3.46
C VAL A 61 15.91 0.44 -2.73
N GLU A 62 15.64 0.39 -1.42
CA GLU A 62 15.92 -0.80 -0.63
C GLU A 62 15.06 -2.00 -1.03
N ASN A 63 13.75 -1.81 -1.27
CA ASN A 63 12.89 -2.89 -1.76
C ASN A 63 13.34 -3.43 -3.12
N LYS A 64 13.85 -2.55 -4.00
CA LYS A 64 14.42 -2.98 -5.28
C LYS A 64 15.67 -3.84 -5.05
N ARG A 65 16.60 -3.37 -4.22
CA ARG A 65 17.83 -4.10 -3.86
C ARG A 65 17.51 -5.47 -3.24
N LEU A 66 16.53 -5.52 -2.33
CA LEU A 66 16.11 -6.77 -1.69
C LEU A 66 15.53 -7.76 -2.69
N ARG A 67 14.75 -7.30 -3.68
CA ARG A 67 14.22 -8.17 -4.75
C ARG A 67 15.33 -8.74 -5.63
N GLU A 68 16.33 -7.93 -5.97
CA GLU A 68 17.51 -8.38 -6.72
C GLU A 68 18.25 -9.49 -5.94
N ILE A 69 18.49 -9.27 -4.64
CA ILE A 69 19.16 -10.27 -3.79
C ILE A 69 18.33 -11.55 -3.64
N VAL A 70 17.01 -11.44 -3.51
CA VAL A 70 16.12 -12.61 -3.45
C VAL A 70 16.24 -13.43 -4.74
N LEU A 71 16.32 -12.76 -5.89
CA LEU A 71 16.51 -13.42 -7.18
C LEU A 71 17.83 -14.20 -7.22
N GLU A 72 18.94 -13.54 -6.87
CA GLU A 72 20.28 -14.14 -6.84
C GLU A 72 20.34 -15.32 -5.87
N THR A 73 19.77 -15.16 -4.67
CA THR A 73 19.73 -16.22 -3.65
C THR A 73 18.90 -17.40 -4.12
N THR A 74 17.76 -17.15 -4.78
CA THR A 74 16.91 -18.22 -5.31
C THR A 74 17.65 -19.02 -6.39
N VAL A 75 18.36 -18.34 -7.29
CA VAL A 75 19.20 -18.99 -8.31
C VAL A 75 20.31 -19.81 -7.67
N TRP A 76 21.01 -19.25 -6.69
CA TRP A 76 22.10 -19.94 -5.98
C TRP A 76 21.63 -21.18 -5.22
N CYS A 77 20.47 -21.10 -4.54
CA CYS A 77 19.90 -22.22 -3.78
C CYS A 77 19.22 -23.29 -4.65
N SER A 78 18.79 -22.95 -5.87
CA SER A 78 18.00 -23.87 -6.69
C SER A 78 18.85 -25.01 -7.29
N THR A 79 18.47 -26.26 -7.02
CA THR A 79 19.03 -27.46 -7.68
C THR A 79 18.31 -27.82 -8.99
N ASN A 80 17.19 -27.15 -9.31
CA ASN A 80 16.39 -27.36 -10.51
C ASN A 80 16.10 -26.03 -11.23
N VAL A 81 16.41 -25.98 -12.53
CA VAL A 81 16.34 -24.77 -13.38
C VAL A 81 14.90 -24.32 -13.69
N ILE A 82 13.93 -25.24 -13.58
CA ILE A 82 12.53 -24.99 -13.97
C ILE A 82 11.79 -24.13 -12.92
N GLU A 83 12.08 -24.34 -11.63
CA GLU A 83 11.47 -23.56 -10.54
C GLU A 83 12.00 -22.13 -10.48
N THR A 84 13.26 -21.94 -10.84
CA THR A 84 13.92 -20.63 -10.89
C THR A 84 13.30 -19.72 -11.93
N GLN A 85 13.01 -20.23 -13.14
CA GLN A 85 12.41 -19.40 -14.19
C GLN A 85 11.00 -18.92 -13.81
N ALA A 86 10.19 -19.80 -13.21
CA ALA A 86 8.87 -19.42 -12.71
C ALA A 86 8.94 -18.38 -11.56
N ALA A 87 9.93 -18.47 -10.68
CA ALA A 87 10.16 -17.47 -9.63
C ALA A 87 10.62 -16.12 -10.19
N ILE A 88 11.51 -16.13 -11.20
CA ILE A 88 11.98 -14.93 -11.91
C ILE A 88 10.80 -14.22 -12.60
N ASP A 89 9.95 -14.96 -13.32
CA ASP A 89 8.81 -14.41 -14.05
C ASP A 89 7.76 -13.79 -13.11
N ASN A 90 7.54 -14.39 -11.93
CA ASN A 90 6.65 -13.87 -10.89
C ASN A 90 7.21 -12.60 -10.21
N LEU A 91 8.52 -12.54 -9.95
CA LEU A 91 9.17 -11.35 -9.40
C LEU A 91 9.18 -10.17 -10.40
N ALA A 92 9.35 -10.47 -11.69
CA ALA A 92 9.28 -9.48 -12.77
C ALA A 92 7.87 -8.89 -12.95
N THR A 93 6.81 -9.66 -12.66
CA THR A 93 5.41 -9.21 -12.77
C THR A 93 4.85 -8.53 -11.51
N GLN A 94 5.56 -8.58 -10.38
CA GLN A 94 5.23 -7.80 -9.18
C GLN A 94 5.60 -6.31 -9.35
N GLN A 95 4.93 -5.61 -10.26
CA GLN A 95 4.85 -4.15 -10.18
C GLN A 95 4.29 -3.73 -8.82
N ASP A 96 4.86 -2.68 -8.22
CA ASP A 96 4.47 -2.12 -6.92
C ASP A 96 2.93 -2.13 -6.76
N PRO A 97 2.39 -2.79 -5.71
CA PRO A 97 0.95 -2.88 -5.51
C PRO A 97 0.30 -1.49 -5.37
N VAL A 98 1.06 -0.49 -4.91
CA VAL A 98 0.66 0.92 -4.84
C VAL A 98 0.39 1.49 -6.25
N SER A 99 1.18 1.13 -7.26
CA SER A 99 0.97 1.55 -8.66
C SER A 99 -0.24 0.89 -9.33
N ARG A 100 -0.71 -0.28 -8.86
CA ARG A 100 -1.96 -0.88 -9.36
C ARG A 100 -3.22 -0.18 -8.83
N CYS A 101 -3.16 0.37 -7.61
CA CYS A 101 -4.28 1.05 -6.98
C CYS A 101 -4.55 2.44 -7.60
N THR A 102 -3.57 3.05 -8.27
CA THR A 102 -3.78 4.33 -8.95
C THR A 102 -4.55 4.15 -10.28
N THR A 103 -4.14 3.20 -11.13
CA THR A 103 -4.66 3.08 -12.50
C THR A 103 -6.05 2.43 -12.61
N ARG A 104 -6.36 1.41 -11.81
CA ARG A 104 -7.71 0.79 -11.83
C ARG A 104 -8.78 1.68 -11.19
N ASP A 105 -8.42 2.40 -10.12
CA ASP A 105 -9.38 3.24 -9.41
C ASP A 105 -9.61 4.58 -10.12
N LEU A 106 -8.60 5.15 -10.79
CA LEU A 106 -8.79 6.30 -11.69
C LEU A 106 -9.81 5.99 -12.80
N LYS A 107 -9.72 4.80 -13.42
CA LYS A 107 -10.70 4.36 -14.42
C LYS A 107 -12.11 4.18 -13.84
N ARG A 108 -12.25 3.60 -12.63
CA ARG A 108 -13.56 3.45 -11.96
C ARG A 108 -14.20 4.78 -11.56
N HIS A 109 -13.41 5.79 -11.20
CA HIS A 109 -13.93 7.11 -10.84
C HIS A 109 -14.37 7.92 -12.08
N ALA A 110 -13.59 7.89 -13.17
CA ALA A 110 -13.94 8.55 -14.42
C ALA A 110 -15.25 8.00 -15.03
N SER A 111 -15.54 6.71 -14.83
CA SER A 111 -16.81 6.12 -15.26
C SER A 111 -18.02 6.50 -14.37
N ARG A 112 -17.79 7.00 -13.15
CA ARG A 112 -18.86 7.42 -12.22
C ARG A 112 -19.21 8.91 -12.33
N THR A 113 -18.28 9.76 -12.77
CA THR A 113 -18.49 11.21 -12.88
C THR A 113 -19.26 11.62 -14.15
N ASN A 114 -19.44 10.73 -15.12
CA ASN A 114 -20.14 11.04 -16.36
C ASN A 114 -21.69 11.01 -16.26
N HIS A 115 -22.26 10.85 -15.07
CA HIS A 115 -23.72 10.75 -14.90
C HIS A 115 -24.35 11.83 -14.00
N ILE A 116 -23.56 12.74 -13.44
CA ILE A 116 -24.07 13.81 -12.57
C ILE A 116 -23.41 15.10 -13.05
N ASP A 117 -23.95 15.69 -14.12
CA ASP A 117 -23.81 17.12 -14.46
C ASP A 117 -24.75 17.40 -15.65
N ALA A 118 -26.06 17.35 -15.40
CA ALA A 118 -27.05 17.98 -16.26
C ALA A 118 -27.43 19.32 -15.60
N PRO A 119 -27.23 20.47 -16.28
CA PRO A 119 -27.52 21.78 -15.68
C PRO A 119 -29.03 21.96 -15.53
N LEU A 120 -29.46 22.35 -14.34
CA LEU A 120 -30.80 22.87 -14.10
C LEU A 120 -30.91 24.25 -14.78
N SER A 121 -31.74 24.32 -15.82
CA SER A 121 -32.16 25.56 -16.45
C SER A 121 -33.09 26.33 -15.51
N GLU A 122 -32.81 27.63 -15.31
CA GLU A 122 -33.76 28.61 -14.76
C GLU A 122 -34.92 28.88 -15.73
#